data_AF-A0A3N4HGA9-F1
#
_entry.id   AF-A0A3N4HGA9-F1
#
_cell.length_a   1.000
_cell.length_b   1.000
_cell.length_c   1.000
_cell.angle_alpha   90.00
_cell.angle_beta   90.00
_cell.angle_gamma   90.00
#
_symmetry.space_group_name_H-M   'P 1'
#
loop_
_entity.id
_entity.type
_entity.pdbx_description
1 polymer ?
#
loop_
_entity_poly.entity_id
_entity_poly.type
_entity_poly.pdbx_seq_one_letter_code
_entity_poly.pdbx_strand_id
1 'polypeptide(L)'
;LLLFLLPLLTLASAATYPLFCKCTCLSQSAIIPLTPTQTCTDCTRQFCLSKNLDICDKAEDKEGEGGVATSCFQRDSGKDRVVVGGFIVLTLGLLGWGG
;
A
#
# COMPACT_ATOMS: atom_id res chain seq x y z
N LEU A 1 34.95 4.72 4.94
CA LEU A 1 34.11 3.56 4.55
C LEU A 1 33.11 3.15 5.65
N LEU A 2 33.55 2.75 6.85
CA LEU A 2 32.67 2.28 7.94
C LEU A 2 31.68 3.36 8.45
N LEU A 3 32.09 4.63 8.45
CA LEU A 3 31.24 5.79 8.79
C LEU A 3 30.16 6.12 7.74
N PHE A 4 30.29 5.64 6.49
CA PHE A 4 29.33 5.88 5.41
C PHE A 4 28.21 4.82 5.35
N LEU A 5 28.41 3.68 6.00
CA LEU A 5 27.48 2.54 6.02
C LEU A 5 26.41 2.64 7.12
N LEU A 6 26.68 3.35 8.22
CA LEU A 6 25.73 3.55 9.31
C LEU A 6 24.40 4.22 8.90
N PRO A 7 24.36 5.27 8.06
CA PRO A 7 23.09 5.89 7.64
C PRO A 7 22.27 5.03 6.67
N LEU A 8 22.90 4.04 6.01
CA LEU A 8 22.18 3.09 5.14
C LEU A 8 21.36 2.08 5.94
N LEU A 9 21.83 1.72 7.13
CA LEU A 9 21.16 0.74 7.99
C LEU A 9 19.92 1.33 8.69
N THR A 10 19.89 2.65 8.92
CA THR A 10 18.76 3.34 9.55
C THR A 10 17.60 3.63 8.58
N LEU A 11 17.85 3.71 7.26
CA LEU A 11 16.78 3.83 6.26
C LEU A 11 15.95 2.55 6.08
N ALA A 12 16.46 1.39 6.55
CA ALA A 12 15.80 0.11 6.37
C ALA A 12 14.76 -0.24 7.46
N SER A 13 14.70 0.47 8.59
CA SER A 13 14.03 -0.05 9.79
C SER A 13 12.66 0.55 10.13
N ALA A 14 12.07 1.41 9.31
CA ALA A 14 10.72 1.92 9.58
C ALA A 14 9.84 1.90 8.32
N ALA A 15 9.40 0.70 7.94
CA ALA A 15 8.28 0.56 7.02
C ALA A 15 7.13 -0.10 7.76
N THR A 16 6.41 0.66 8.59
CA THR A 16 4.98 0.39 8.76
C THR A 16 4.37 0.65 7.39
N TYR A 17 4.31 -0.40 6.56
CA TYR A 17 3.82 -0.27 5.19
C TYR A 17 2.35 0.12 5.26
N PRO A 18 1.95 1.30 4.74
CA PRO A 18 0.55 1.69 4.75
C PRO A 18 -0.18 0.85 3.69
N LEU A 19 -1.03 -0.07 4.14
CA LEU A 19 -1.95 -0.78 3.24
C LEU A 19 -3.17 0.09 2.95
N PHE A 20 -3.61 0.09 1.70
CA PHE A 20 -4.81 0.80 1.27
C PHE A 20 -5.81 -0.18 0.67
N CYS A 21 -7.06 -0.11 1.12
CA CYS A 21 -8.18 -0.83 0.53
C CYS A 21 -8.90 0.11 -0.44
N LYS A 22 -8.96 -0.26 -1.72
CA LYS A 22 -9.75 0.45 -2.73
C LYS A 22 -11.11 -0.23 -2.85
N CYS A 23 -12.16 0.49 -2.50
CA CYS A 23 -13.54 0.08 -2.68
C CYS A 23 -14.09 0.76 -3.93
N THR A 24 -14.69 -0.01 -4.86
CA THR A 24 -15.31 0.52 -6.08
C THR A 24 -16.81 0.22 -6.06
N CYS A 25 -17.66 1.25 -6.09
CA CYS A 25 -19.13 1.14 -6.11
C CYS A 25 -19.70 1.93 -7.30
N LEU A 26 -20.45 1.27 -8.20
CA LEU A 26 -21.23 1.79 -9.36
C LEU A 26 -20.58 2.78 -10.36
N SER A 27 -19.43 3.38 -10.04
CA SER A 27 -18.51 4.21 -10.85
C SER A 27 -17.62 5.10 -9.97
N GLN A 28 -17.78 5.10 -8.64
CA GLN A 28 -16.92 5.83 -7.71
C GLN A 28 -15.97 4.90 -6.97
N SER A 29 -14.75 5.39 -6.76
CA SER A 29 -13.71 4.66 -6.01
C SER A 29 -13.31 5.44 -4.77
N ALA A 30 -13.29 4.77 -3.62
CA ALA A 30 -12.76 5.30 -2.38
C ALA A 30 -11.55 4.48 -1.92
N ILE A 31 -10.55 5.17 -1.37
CA ILE A 31 -9.30 4.57 -0.92
C ILE A 31 -9.23 4.77 0.59
N ILE A 32 -9.26 3.67 1.34
CA ILE A 32 -9.28 3.68 2.81
C ILE A 32 -7.96 3.11 3.34
N PRO A 33 -7.25 3.83 4.23
CA PRO A 33 -6.07 3.28 4.89
C PRO A 33 -6.47 2.19 5.89
N LEU A 34 -5.73 1.08 5.88
CA LEU A 34 -5.83 0.03 6.89
C LEU A 34 -4.91 0.35 8.07
N THR A 35 -5.35 0.02 9.28
CA THR A 35 -4.50 0.11 10.48
C THR A 35 -3.43 -0.98 10.46
N PRO A 36 -2.31 -0.84 11.20
CA PRO A 36 -1.23 -1.82 11.22
C PRO A 36 -1.65 -3.21 11.76
N THR A 37 -2.81 -3.30 12.40
CA THR A 37 -3.43 -4.55 12.86
C THR A 37 -4.27 -5.24 11.78
N GLN A 38 -4.58 -4.56 10.67
CA GLN A 38 -5.44 -5.04 9.60
C GLN A 38 -4.60 -5.44 8.38
N THR A 39 -5.04 -6.48 7.68
CA THR A 39 -4.36 -7.08 6.52
C THR A 39 -5.20 -6.91 5.25
N CYS A 40 -4.67 -7.27 4.06
CA CYS A 40 -5.48 -7.26 2.83
C CYS A 40 -6.73 -8.16 2.93
N THR A 41 -6.68 -9.20 3.77
CA THR A 41 -7.81 -10.11 3.98
C THR A 41 -8.99 -9.40 4.64
N ASP A 42 -8.72 -8.32 5.41
CA ASP A 42 -9.74 -7.49 6.04
C ASP A 42 -10.42 -6.53 5.04
N CYS A 43 -9.85 -6.36 3.83
CA CYS A 43 -10.44 -5.59 2.73
C CYS A 43 -11.58 -6.39 2.05
N THR A 44 -12.67 -6.57 2.77
CA THR A 44 -13.88 -7.27 2.31
C THR A 44 -14.98 -6.28 1.92
N ARG A 45 -16.00 -6.78 1.21
CA ARG A 45 -17.21 -5.99 0.91
C ARG A 45 -17.84 -5.41 2.18
N GLN A 46 -17.89 -6.19 3.26
CA GLN A 46 -18.46 -5.74 4.54
C GLN A 46 -17.68 -4.59 5.17
N PHE A 47 -16.34 -4.58 5.01
CA PHE A 47 -15.51 -3.47 5.46
C PHE A 47 -15.79 -2.18 4.67
N CYS A 48 -15.94 -2.29 3.34
CA CYS A 48 -16.30 -1.14 2.49
C CYS A 48 -17.68 -0.56 2.83
N LEU A 49 -18.67 -1.42 3.13
CA LEU A 49 -20.02 -1.02 3.53
C LEU A 49 -20.03 -0.35 4.91
N SER A 50 -19.26 -0.89 5.86
CA SER A 50 -19.14 -0.34 7.22
C SER A 50 -18.63 1.10 7.25
N LYS A 51 -17.88 1.54 6.23
CA LYS A 51 -17.39 2.92 6.11
C LYS A 51 -18.47 3.94 5.70
N ASN A 52 -19.75 3.55 5.63
CA ASN A 52 -20.90 4.44 5.39
C ASN A 52 -20.69 5.33 4.15
N LEU A 53 -20.36 4.70 3.04
CA LEU A 53 -20.33 5.37 1.75
C LEU A 53 -21.77 5.45 1.22
N ASP A 54 -22.38 6.63 1.30
CA ASP A 54 -23.77 6.93 0.84
C ASP A 54 -24.03 6.47 -0.62
N ILE A 55 -22.96 6.49 -1.42
CA ILE A 55 -22.87 6.00 -2.81
C ILE A 55 -22.97 4.48 -2.98
N CYS A 56 -22.82 3.70 -1.91
CA CYS A 56 -22.98 2.24 -1.89
C CYS A 56 -24.29 1.81 -1.19
N ASP A 57 -24.95 2.68 -0.41
CA ASP A 57 -26.24 2.40 0.25
C ASP A 57 -27.36 2.19 -0.77
N LYS A 58 -27.38 3.05 -1.81
CA LYS A 58 -28.29 2.92 -2.97
C LYS A 58 -28.05 1.67 -3.84
N ALA A 59 -26.97 0.92 -3.59
CA ALA A 59 -26.65 -0.32 -4.29
C ALA A 59 -27.22 -1.56 -3.57
N GLU A 60 -27.63 -1.43 -2.31
CA GLU A 60 -28.18 -2.53 -1.52
C GLU A 60 -29.64 -2.86 -1.94
N ASP A 61 -30.36 -1.87 -2.48
CA ASP A 61 -31.72 -2.02 -3.02
C ASP A 61 -31.80 -2.69 -4.41
N LYS A 62 -30.64 -2.96 -5.04
CA LYS A 62 -30.54 -3.62 -6.35
C LYS A 62 -29.79 -4.93 -6.17
N GLU A 63 -30.48 -5.96 -5.70
CA GLU A 63 -30.05 -7.36 -5.78
C GLU A 63 -29.74 -7.74 -7.24
N GLY A 64 -28.53 -7.45 -7.74
CA GLY A 64 -28.11 -8.00 -9.03
C GLY A 64 -26.97 -7.31 -9.76
N GLU A 65 -26.84 -5.98 -9.76
CA GLU A 65 -26.01 -5.32 -10.79
C GLU A 65 -25.21 -4.13 -10.25
N GLY A 66 -24.14 -4.44 -9.51
CA GLY A 66 -23.21 -3.43 -9.00
C GLY A 66 -22.23 -3.98 -7.99
N GLY A 67 -21.57 -5.10 -8.32
CA GLY A 67 -20.64 -5.78 -7.41
C GLY A 67 -19.60 -4.81 -6.84
N VAL A 68 -19.58 -4.64 -5.51
CA VAL A 68 -18.56 -3.88 -4.79
C VAL A 68 -17.22 -4.57 -5.03
N ALA A 69 -16.39 -4.00 -5.90
CA ALA A 69 -15.06 -4.53 -6.16
C ALA A 69 -14.10 -4.00 -5.10
N THR A 70 -13.54 -4.90 -4.31
CA THR A 70 -12.46 -4.57 -3.37
C THR A 70 -11.12 -4.91 -4.02
N SER A 71 -10.18 -3.99 -3.94
CA SER A 71 -8.81 -4.19 -4.43
C SER A 71 -7.84 -3.68 -3.39
N CYS A 72 -7.01 -4.57 -2.86
CA CYS A 72 -6.00 -4.20 -1.88
C CYS A 72 -4.73 -3.71 -2.59
N PHE A 73 -4.34 -2.47 -2.31
CA PHE A 73 -3.11 -1.87 -2.79
C PHE A 73 -2.11 -1.71 -1.63
N GLN A 74 -0.99 -2.42 -1.74
CA GLN A 74 0.23 -2.08 -1.00
C GLN A 74 0.96 -1.02 -1.81
N ARG A 75 0.89 0.26 -1.37
CA ARG A 75 1.62 1.35 -2.03
C ARG A 75 3.13 1.20 -1.88
N ASP A 76 3.57 0.41 -0.89
CA ASP A 76 4.96 0.05 -0.67
C ASP A 76 5.13 -1.46 -0.96
N SER A 77 5.17 -1.82 -2.25
CA SER A 77 5.53 -3.18 -2.63
C SER A 77 6.99 -3.41 -2.28
N GLY A 78 7.34 -4.57 -1.70
CA GLY A 78 8.74 -4.95 -1.50
C GLY A 78 9.57 -4.87 -2.79
N LYS A 79 8.91 -4.94 -3.96
CA LYS A 79 9.52 -4.69 -5.25
C LYS A 79 10.03 -3.25 -5.40
N ASP A 80 9.26 -2.23 -5.01
CA ASP A 80 9.67 -0.82 -5.04
C ASP A 80 10.84 -0.57 -4.07
N ARG A 81 10.75 -1.16 -2.87
CA ARG A 81 11.80 -1.07 -1.86
C ARG A 81 13.11 -1.74 -2.31
N VAL A 82 13.04 -2.91 -2.95
CA VAL A 82 14.22 -3.60 -3.50
C VAL A 82 14.81 -2.83 -4.68
N VAL A 83 13.98 -2.27 -5.56
CA VAL A 83 14.44 -1.46 -6.71
C VAL A 83 15.18 -0.21 -6.22
N VAL A 84 14.60 0.55 -5.29
CA VAL A 84 15.24 1.76 -4.73
C VAL A 84 16.50 1.40 -3.95
N GLY A 85 16.45 0.34 -3.12
CA GLY A 85 17.60 -0.12 -2.35
C GLY A 85 18.77 -0.57 -3.24
N GLY A 86 18.48 -1.31 -4.32
CA GLY A 86 19.49 -1.75 -5.28
C GLY A 86 20.18 -0.59 -5.99
N PHE A 87 19.42 0.43 -6.38
CA PHE A 87 19.98 1.64 -7.00
C PHE A 87 20.94 2.35 -6.06
N ILE A 88 20.53 2.59 -4.80
CA ILE A 88 21.37 3.25 -3.78
C ILE A 88 22.68 2.49 -3.57
N VAL A 89 22.61 1.16 -3.39
CA VAL A 89 23.80 0.31 -3.20
C VAL A 89 24.73 0.36 -4.41
N LEU A 90 24.20 0.31 -5.63
CA LEU A 90 24.99 0.41 -6.86
C LEU A 90 25.73 1.74 -6.96
N THR A 91 25.04 2.87 -6.77
CA THR A 91 25.68 4.20 -6.82
C THR A 91 26.74 4.39 -5.76
N LEU A 92 26.50 3.90 -4.53
CA LEU A 92 27.49 4.00 -3.45
C LEU A 92 28.69 3.07 -3.70
N GLY A 93 28.46 1.88 -4.26
CA GLY A 93 29.54 0.99 -4.68
C GLY A 93 30.43 1.62 -5.75
N LEU A 94 29.81 2.25 -6.75
CA LEU A 94 30.52 2.98 -7.81
C LEU A 94 31.32 4.17 -7.26
N LEU A 95 30.70 4.98 -6.39
CA LEU A 95 31.34 6.16 -5.79
C LEU A 95 32.48 5.77 -4.84
N GLY A 96 32.34 4.65 -4.11
CA GLY A 96 33.34 4.16 -3.18
C GLY A 96 34.53 3.44 -3.83
N TRP A 97 34.35 2.89 -5.04
CA TRP A 97 35.44 2.24 -5.79
C TRP A 97 36.28 3.24 -6.61
N GLY A 98 35.68 4.34 -7.04
CA GLY A 98 36.34 5.36 -7.86
C GLY A 98 37.03 6.49 -7.08
N GLY A 99 36.99 6.46 -5.74
CA GLY A 99 37.53 7.50 -4.85
C GLY A 99 38.67 7.02 -3.97
#